data_AF-A0A7Y6X8I7-F1
#
_entry.id   AF-A0A7Y6X8I7-F1
#
_cell.length_a   1.000
_cell.length_b   1.000
_cell.length_c   1.000
_cell.angle_alpha   90.00
_cell.angle_beta   90.00
_cell.angle_gamma   90.00
#
_symmetry.space_group_name_H-M   'P 1'
#
loop_
_entity.id
_entity.type
_entity.pdbx_description
1 polymer ?
#
loop_
_entity_poly.entity_id
_entity_poly.type
_entity_poly.pdbx_seq_one_letter_code
_entity_poly.pdbx_strand_id
1 'polypeptide(L)'
;MNCRTTVLVMFAALALTACGGGEDENEGSKDGIYQLELVRESDTCTPKRSTGDFGQVPLTHEPDQYTLFYPLVGEGEVPIGFFIERVPKDRPFEKESVGIHDCPELRRWMSLELLSDVGPVEVRYKTRYSDMASCGLTSESRFEGLPDSDCEASLLLRYSLVQVCEEPCTIRPNPSPESSPGTYICDCK
;
A
#
# COMPACT_ATOMS: atom_id res chain seq x y z
N MET A 1 81.60 0.99 -20.15
CA MET A 1 80.98 1.06 -18.80
C MET A 1 79.47 1.15 -19.05
N ASN A 2 78.74 0.03 -19.19
CA ASN A 2 78.06 -0.74 -18.12
C ASN A 2 77.35 0.22 -17.15
N CYS A 3 76.02 0.26 -17.04
CA CYS A 3 75.12 -0.87 -16.79
C CYS A 3 73.77 -0.76 -17.53
N ARG A 4 73.34 -1.94 -18.01
CA ARG A 4 71.94 -2.31 -18.28
C ARG A 4 71.10 -2.12 -17.00
N THR A 5 69.84 -1.70 -17.14
CA THR A 5 68.71 -2.50 -16.64
C THR A 5 67.47 -2.09 -17.45
N THR A 6 67.15 -2.92 -18.43
CA THR A 6 65.87 -2.94 -19.12
C THR A 6 64.84 -3.51 -18.14
N VAL A 7 63.78 -2.75 -17.84
CA VAL A 7 62.56 -3.35 -17.26
C VAL A 7 61.49 -3.29 -18.34
N LEU A 8 61.37 -4.41 -19.04
CA LEU A 8 60.15 -4.79 -19.74
C LEU A 8 59.03 -4.92 -18.69
N VAL A 9 57.96 -4.13 -18.84
CA VAL A 9 56.66 -4.50 -18.26
C VAL A 9 55.78 -4.92 -19.44
N MET A 10 55.72 -6.23 -19.66
CA MET A 10 54.77 -6.85 -20.58
C MET A 10 53.40 -7.00 -19.89
N PHE A 11 52.36 -6.69 -20.68
CA PHE A 11 51.04 -7.31 -20.72
C PHE A 11 50.22 -7.46 -19.42
N ALA A 12 49.18 -6.63 -19.34
CA ALA A 12 47.84 -7.13 -19.05
C ALA A 12 46.81 -6.23 -19.77
N ALA A 13 46.49 -6.60 -21.01
CA ALA A 13 45.23 -6.21 -21.62
C ALA A 13 44.12 -6.98 -20.91
N LEU A 14 43.62 -6.43 -19.81
CA LEU A 14 42.35 -6.83 -19.24
C LEU A 14 41.30 -5.87 -19.79
N ALA A 15 40.74 -6.29 -20.92
CA ALA A 15 39.38 -5.96 -21.26
C ALA A 15 38.49 -6.45 -20.11
N LEU A 16 38.25 -5.59 -19.12
CA LEU A 16 37.07 -5.70 -18.28
C LEU A 16 35.90 -5.33 -19.18
N THR A 17 35.44 -6.37 -19.87
CA THR A 17 34.03 -6.66 -20.09
C THR A 17 33.13 -5.62 -19.44
N ALA A 18 32.39 -4.91 -20.28
CA ALA A 18 31.08 -4.43 -19.94
C ALA A 18 30.30 -5.59 -19.29
N CYS A 19 30.34 -5.65 -17.97
CA CYS A 19 29.30 -6.31 -17.22
C CYS A 19 28.24 -5.23 -17.08
N GLY A 20 27.24 -5.31 -17.95
CA GLY A 20 26.02 -4.55 -17.79
C GLY A 20 25.44 -4.88 -16.42
N GLY A 21 25.64 -3.96 -15.48
CA GLY A 21 24.65 -3.68 -14.46
C GLY A 21 23.68 -2.67 -15.05
N GLY A 22 22.96 -3.08 -16.10
CA GLY A 22 21.60 -2.58 -16.28
C GLY A 22 20.78 -3.26 -15.21
N GLU A 23 21.01 -2.91 -13.95
CA GLU A 23 19.97 -3.04 -12.96
C GLU A 23 19.06 -1.87 -13.28
N ASP A 24 17.84 -2.19 -13.67
CA ASP A 24 16.79 -1.24 -13.94
C ASP A 24 16.53 -0.35 -12.71
N GLU A 25 17.36 0.68 -12.50
CA GLU A 25 17.20 1.72 -11.49
C GLU A 25 16.00 2.65 -11.81
N ASN A 26 15.07 2.18 -12.63
CA ASN A 26 13.86 2.89 -13.05
C ASN A 26 12.62 1.98 -13.05
N GLU A 27 12.66 0.86 -12.33
CA GLU A 27 11.50 0.00 -12.19
C GLU A 27 10.59 0.53 -11.08
N GLY A 28 9.54 1.24 -11.50
CA GLY A 28 8.38 1.50 -10.64
C GLY A 28 7.81 0.20 -10.05
N SER A 29 6.88 0.37 -9.11
CA SER A 29 6.31 -0.74 -8.31
C SER A 29 5.89 -1.94 -9.16
N LYS A 30 6.21 -3.15 -8.69
CA LYS A 30 5.94 -4.43 -9.35
C LYS A 30 4.62 -5.07 -8.89
N ASP A 31 4.07 -5.97 -9.70
CA ASP A 31 3.00 -6.87 -9.25
C ASP A 31 3.54 -7.81 -8.17
N GLY A 32 2.84 -7.90 -7.03
CA GLY A 32 3.32 -8.71 -5.94
C GLY A 32 2.52 -8.61 -4.65
N ILE A 33 3.08 -9.23 -3.62
CA ILE A 33 2.57 -9.22 -2.25
C ILE A 33 3.41 -8.21 -1.47
N TYR A 34 2.72 -7.31 -0.77
CA TYR A 34 3.31 -6.19 -0.04
C TYR A 34 2.92 -6.26 1.44
N GLN A 35 3.86 -5.96 2.32
CA GLN A 35 3.58 -5.66 3.71
C GLN A 35 3.00 -4.24 3.81
N LEU A 36 1.79 -4.12 4.35
CA LEU A 36 1.12 -2.85 4.58
C LEU A 36 1.38 -2.36 6.01
N GLU A 37 1.92 -1.14 6.09
CA GLU A 37 2.06 -0.36 7.33
C GLU A 37 1.14 0.87 7.26
N LEU A 38 0.46 1.16 8.36
CA LEU A 38 -0.35 2.37 8.54
C LEU A 38 0.39 3.38 9.41
N VAL A 39 0.78 4.51 8.82
CA VAL A 39 1.43 5.62 9.54
C VAL A 39 0.45 6.78 9.69
N ARG A 40 0.24 7.25 10.91
CA ARG A 40 -0.66 8.38 11.17
C ARG A 40 -0.01 9.70 10.75
N GLU A 41 -0.70 10.48 9.91
CA GLU A 41 -0.29 11.85 9.58
C GLU A 41 -1.10 12.87 10.40
N SER A 42 -2.44 12.75 10.39
CA SER A 42 -3.36 13.57 11.20
C SER A 42 -4.64 12.78 11.51
N ASP A 43 -5.25 12.99 12.68
CA ASP A 43 -6.47 12.28 13.06
C ASP A 43 -7.26 13.08 14.09
N THR A 44 -8.45 13.53 13.70
CA THR A 44 -9.44 14.13 14.60
C THR A 44 -10.64 13.21 14.85
N CYS A 45 -10.67 12.05 14.18
CA CYS A 45 -11.77 11.10 14.25
C CYS A 45 -11.73 10.25 15.52
N THR A 46 -10.54 9.89 16.00
CA THR A 46 -10.42 9.02 17.18
C THR A 46 -9.02 9.13 17.80
N PRO A 47 -8.87 9.07 19.14
CA PRO A 47 -7.54 8.89 19.74
C PRO A 47 -6.91 7.49 19.49
N LYS A 48 -7.66 6.50 18.98
CA LYS A 48 -7.26 5.07 18.91
C LYS A 48 -7.41 4.40 17.53
N ARG A 49 -7.20 5.10 16.41
CA ARG A 49 -7.06 4.40 15.12
C ARG A 49 -5.81 3.52 15.11
N SER A 50 -5.94 2.26 14.69
CA SER A 50 -4.84 1.33 14.54
C SER A 50 -3.77 1.86 13.58
N THR A 51 -2.51 1.83 14.02
CA THR A 51 -1.31 2.20 13.27
C THR A 51 -0.27 1.08 13.41
N GLY A 52 0.70 1.03 12.50
CA GLY A 52 1.74 -0.01 12.47
C GLY A 52 1.44 -1.08 11.44
N ASP A 53 2.01 -2.27 11.63
CA ASP A 53 1.90 -3.38 10.69
C ASP A 53 0.48 -3.95 10.62
N PHE A 54 -0.06 -3.98 9.41
CA PHE A 54 -1.42 -4.47 9.13
C PHE A 54 -1.45 -5.83 8.42
N GLY A 55 -0.31 -6.29 7.92
CA GLY A 55 -0.18 -7.59 7.28
C GLY A 55 0.09 -7.48 5.77
N GLN A 56 0.01 -8.61 5.09
CA GLN A 56 0.33 -8.70 3.67
C GLN A 56 -0.91 -8.51 2.80
N VAL A 57 -0.79 -7.66 1.80
CA VAL A 57 -1.84 -7.38 0.81
C VAL A 57 -1.25 -7.44 -0.60
N PRO A 58 -2.04 -7.84 -1.61
CA PRO A 58 -1.56 -7.83 -2.97
C PRO A 58 -1.69 -6.43 -3.56
N LEU A 59 -0.72 -6.04 -4.38
CA LEU A 59 -0.85 -4.89 -5.28
C LEU A 59 -0.64 -5.36 -6.71
N THR A 60 -1.50 -4.90 -7.60
CA THR A 60 -1.32 -5.05 -9.05
C THR A 60 -1.25 -3.69 -9.72
N HIS A 61 -0.35 -3.58 -10.67
CA HIS A 61 -0.02 -2.42 -11.46
C HIS A 61 -0.67 -2.53 -12.84
N GLU A 62 -1.38 -1.49 -13.22
CA GLU A 62 -1.82 -1.25 -14.59
C GLU A 62 -1.10 0.04 -15.07
N PRO A 63 -0.93 0.26 -16.39
CA PRO A 63 -0.13 1.37 -16.91
C PRO A 63 -0.44 2.75 -16.29
N ASP A 64 -1.70 3.01 -15.96
CA ASP A 64 -2.22 4.28 -15.45
C ASP A 64 -2.76 4.23 -14.01
N GLN A 65 -2.80 3.06 -13.37
CA GLN A 65 -3.42 2.90 -12.05
C GLN A 65 -2.84 1.73 -11.23
N TYR A 66 -3.07 1.76 -9.93
CA TYR A 66 -2.84 0.63 -9.02
C TYR A 66 -4.16 0.07 -8.52
N THR A 67 -4.30 -1.25 -8.49
CA THR A 67 -5.34 -1.88 -7.66
C THR A 67 -4.75 -2.08 -6.28
N LEU A 68 -5.28 -1.35 -5.29
CA LEU A 68 -4.75 -1.35 -3.93
C LEU A 68 -5.77 -1.80 -2.89
N PHE A 69 -5.24 -2.29 -1.78
CA PHE A 69 -6.00 -2.72 -0.61
C PHE A 69 -5.82 -1.71 0.52
N TYR A 70 -6.91 -1.13 1.01
CA TYR A 70 -6.88 -0.22 2.15
C TYR A 70 -7.88 -0.65 3.23
N PRO A 71 -7.54 -0.51 4.51
CA PRO A 71 -8.46 -0.84 5.59
C PRO A 71 -9.48 0.27 5.82
N LEU A 72 -10.71 -0.11 6.19
CA LEU A 72 -11.57 0.79 6.96
C LEU A 72 -11.05 0.86 8.38
N VAL A 73 -10.34 1.93 8.67
CA VAL A 73 -9.88 2.23 10.04
C VAL A 73 -10.98 3.03 10.70
N GLY A 74 -11.58 2.49 11.76
CA GLY A 74 -12.34 3.31 12.69
C GLY A 74 -12.07 2.88 14.12
N GLU A 75 -13.04 3.06 15.02
CA GLU A 75 -12.83 2.80 16.44
C GLU A 75 -12.78 1.29 16.72
N GLY A 76 -11.57 0.72 16.76
CA GLY A 76 -11.36 -0.70 17.05
C GLY A 76 -9.95 -1.16 16.68
N GLU A 77 -9.40 -2.09 17.45
CA GLU A 77 -8.02 -2.58 17.27
C GLU A 77 -7.84 -3.43 16.00
N VAL A 78 -8.92 -4.02 15.47
CA VAL A 78 -8.88 -4.92 14.31
C VAL A 78 -9.66 -4.31 13.13
N PRO A 79 -9.07 -4.18 11.93
CA PRO A 79 -9.81 -3.78 10.75
C PRO A 79 -10.95 -4.75 10.44
N ILE A 80 -12.12 -4.20 10.15
CA ILE A 80 -13.33 -4.96 9.79
C ILE A 80 -13.18 -5.63 8.41
N GLY A 81 -12.15 -5.23 7.63
CA GLY A 81 -11.76 -5.83 6.37
C GLY A 81 -10.89 -4.90 5.53
N PHE A 82 -10.45 -5.41 4.39
CA PHE A 82 -9.81 -4.61 3.35
C PHE A 82 -10.80 -4.28 2.23
N PHE A 83 -10.69 -3.07 1.72
CA PHE A 83 -11.41 -2.59 0.55
C PHE A 83 -10.44 -2.49 -0.60
N ILE A 84 -10.96 -2.71 -1.81
CA ILE A 84 -10.17 -2.68 -3.04
C ILE A 84 -10.64 -1.49 -3.85
N GLU A 85 -9.72 -0.63 -4.24
CA GLU A 85 -10.00 0.46 -5.16
C GLU A 85 -8.87 0.56 -6.20
N ARG A 86 -9.23 1.11 -7.37
CA ARG A 86 -8.28 1.44 -8.44
C ARG A 86 -7.89 2.90 -8.31
N VAL A 87 -6.63 3.14 -8.00
CA VAL A 87 -6.08 4.47 -7.74
C VAL A 87 -5.24 4.91 -8.94
N PRO A 88 -5.66 5.97 -9.66
CA PRO A 88 -4.88 6.53 -10.76
C PRO A 88 -3.51 7.02 -10.28
N LYS A 89 -2.50 6.95 -11.15
CA LYS A 89 -1.15 7.45 -10.82
C LYS A 89 -1.03 8.97 -10.83
N ASP A 90 -1.90 9.66 -11.56
CA ASP A 90 -1.78 11.09 -11.87
C ASP A 90 -2.71 12.00 -11.07
N ARG A 91 -3.64 11.41 -10.30
CA ARG A 91 -4.64 12.14 -9.52
C ARG A 91 -5.17 11.30 -8.36
N PRO A 92 -5.70 11.92 -7.31
CA PRO A 92 -6.38 11.18 -6.26
C PRO A 92 -7.61 10.46 -6.81
N PHE A 93 -7.82 9.23 -6.35
CA PHE A 93 -9.14 8.62 -6.35
C PHE A 93 -9.97 9.28 -5.26
N GLU A 94 -11.21 9.68 -5.57
CA GLU A 94 -12.11 10.30 -4.61
C GLU A 94 -13.48 9.64 -4.68
N LYS A 95 -14.08 9.43 -3.51
CA LYS A 95 -15.41 8.82 -3.40
C LYS A 95 -16.15 9.45 -2.24
N GLU A 96 -17.38 9.84 -2.50
CA GLU A 96 -18.34 10.18 -1.46
C GLU A 96 -19.40 9.09 -1.40
N SER A 97 -19.61 8.54 -0.20
CA SER A 97 -20.66 7.57 0.07
C SER A 97 -21.69 8.18 1.00
N VAL A 98 -22.97 8.00 0.63
CA VAL A 98 -24.12 8.38 1.43
C VAL A 98 -24.62 7.17 2.19
N GLY A 99 -24.59 7.26 3.52
CA GLY A 99 -25.32 6.42 4.47
C GLY A 99 -24.89 4.96 4.63
N ILE A 100 -24.80 4.53 5.89
CA ILE A 100 -25.10 3.15 6.30
C ILE A 100 -26.64 3.07 6.44
N HIS A 101 -27.25 1.90 6.23
CA HIS A 101 -28.71 1.71 6.20
C HIS A 101 -29.48 2.45 7.32
N ASP A 102 -28.89 2.58 8.50
CA ASP A 102 -29.51 3.18 9.69
C ASP A 102 -29.18 4.67 9.89
N CYS A 103 -28.50 5.29 8.92
CA CYS A 103 -28.12 6.69 8.95
C CYS A 103 -27.94 7.30 7.55
N PRO A 104 -29.05 7.59 6.85
CA PRO A 104 -29.03 8.10 5.47
C PRO A 104 -28.47 9.52 5.33
N GLU A 105 -28.39 10.29 6.42
CA GLU A 105 -27.82 11.62 6.48
C GLU A 105 -26.29 11.60 6.53
N LEU A 106 -25.68 10.52 7.04
CA LEU A 106 -24.23 10.39 7.14
C LEU A 106 -23.59 10.49 5.76
N ARG A 107 -22.55 11.33 5.69
CA ARG A 107 -21.69 11.45 4.52
C ARG A 107 -20.28 11.03 4.92
N ARG A 108 -19.70 10.13 4.11
CA ARG A 108 -18.28 9.81 4.19
C ARG A 108 -17.63 10.16 2.87
N TRP A 109 -16.71 11.10 2.92
CA TRP A 109 -15.81 11.38 1.81
C TRP A 109 -14.48 10.67 2.06
N MET A 110 -13.90 10.09 1.02
CA MET A 110 -12.57 9.49 1.07
C MET A 110 -11.75 9.86 -0.16
N SER A 111 -10.43 9.92 0.03
CA SER A 111 -9.46 10.10 -1.03
C SER A 111 -8.27 9.15 -0.84
N LEU A 112 -7.78 8.61 -1.96
CA LEU A 112 -6.55 7.84 -2.05
C LEU A 112 -5.64 8.53 -3.07
N GLU A 113 -4.50 9.05 -2.62
CA GLU A 113 -3.54 9.81 -3.42
C GLU A 113 -2.21 9.05 -3.45
N LEU A 114 -1.77 8.62 -4.63
CA LEU A 114 -0.46 8.03 -4.81
C LEU A 114 0.62 9.11 -4.64
N LEU A 115 1.51 8.91 -3.66
CA LEU A 115 2.62 9.83 -3.36
C LEU A 115 3.95 9.35 -3.95
N SER A 116 4.18 8.04 -3.90
CA SER A 116 5.35 7.37 -4.45
C SER A 116 4.95 6.02 -5.03
N ASP A 117 5.42 5.72 -6.23
CA ASP A 117 5.41 4.39 -6.83
C ASP A 117 6.82 3.79 -6.96
N VAL A 118 7.78 4.37 -6.27
CA VAL A 118 9.15 3.86 -6.13
C VAL A 118 9.32 3.36 -4.71
N GLY A 119 9.60 2.06 -4.56
CA GLY A 119 9.50 1.30 -3.30
C GLY A 119 10.06 2.02 -2.06
N PRO A 120 9.28 2.15 -0.97
CA PRO A 120 7.91 1.63 -0.79
C PRO A 120 6.86 2.41 -1.61
N VAL A 121 5.79 1.72 -2.02
CA VAL A 121 4.63 2.41 -2.59
C VAL A 121 3.94 3.14 -1.46
N GLU A 122 3.67 4.42 -1.65
CA GLU A 122 3.11 5.27 -0.62
C GLU A 122 1.83 5.91 -1.12
N VAL A 123 0.74 5.70 -0.38
CA VAL A 123 -0.58 6.24 -0.70
C VAL A 123 -1.11 6.99 0.50
N ARG A 124 -1.46 8.26 0.33
CA ARG A 124 -2.18 9.01 1.34
C ARG A 124 -3.65 8.64 1.28
N TYR A 125 -4.17 8.17 2.41
CA TYR A 125 -5.58 7.89 2.63
C TYR A 125 -6.19 8.96 3.52
N LYS A 126 -7.07 9.78 2.93
CA LYS A 126 -7.87 10.75 3.68
C LYS A 126 -9.30 10.25 3.82
N THR A 127 -9.91 10.52 4.97
CA THR A 127 -11.31 10.27 5.21
C THR A 127 -11.90 11.45 5.98
N ARG A 128 -13.12 11.83 5.62
CA ARG A 128 -13.91 12.84 6.33
C ARG A 128 -15.32 12.31 6.54
N TYR A 129 -15.79 12.41 7.79
CA TYR A 129 -17.15 12.10 8.18
C TYR A 129 -17.87 13.40 8.50
N SER A 130 -19.07 13.57 7.95
CA SER A 130 -19.94 14.72 8.25
C SER A 130 -21.39 14.28 8.46
N ASP A 131 -22.15 15.19 9.08
CA ASP A 131 -23.55 14.97 9.46
C ASP A 131 -23.74 13.83 10.48
N MET A 132 -22.71 13.56 11.28
CA MET A 132 -22.71 12.52 12.33
C MET A 132 -23.69 12.87 13.45
N ALA A 133 -23.90 14.15 13.75
CA ALA A 133 -24.86 14.57 14.78
C ALA A 133 -26.33 14.32 14.37
N SER A 134 -26.62 14.27 13.07
CA SER A 134 -27.94 13.92 12.53
C SER A 134 -28.19 12.41 12.54
N CYS A 135 -27.11 11.64 12.75
CA CYS A 135 -27.10 10.20 12.89
C CYS A 135 -27.56 9.86 14.31
N GLY A 136 -28.84 9.50 14.48
CA GLY A 136 -29.41 9.06 15.76
C GLY A 136 -28.89 7.70 16.23
N LEU A 137 -27.59 7.43 16.08
CA LEU A 137 -26.95 6.21 16.54
C LEU A 137 -27.12 6.14 18.06
N THR A 138 -27.97 5.22 18.49
CA THR A 138 -28.05 4.82 19.89
C THR A 138 -26.70 4.27 20.34
N SER A 139 -26.38 4.33 21.62
CA SER A 139 -25.17 3.71 22.18
C SER A 139 -25.05 2.20 21.91
N GLU A 140 -26.15 1.56 21.48
CA GLU A 140 -26.24 0.15 21.08
C GLU A 140 -26.01 -0.07 19.58
N SER A 141 -26.17 0.95 18.74
CA SER A 141 -25.93 0.91 17.28
C SER A 141 -24.53 1.40 16.91
N ARG A 142 -23.54 1.13 17.79
CA ARG A 142 -22.12 1.32 17.48
C ARG A 142 -21.76 0.43 16.31
N PHE A 143 -21.91 0.95 15.10
CA PHE A 143 -21.26 0.39 13.93
C PHE A 143 -19.78 0.46 14.19
N GLU A 144 -19.15 -0.70 14.39
CA GLU A 144 -17.70 -0.79 14.53
C GLU A 144 -17.08 0.00 13.38
N GLY A 145 -16.19 0.94 13.71
CA GLY A 145 -15.48 1.73 12.72
C GLY A 145 -16.09 3.09 12.32
N LEU A 146 -17.24 3.50 12.85
CA LEU A 146 -17.72 4.89 12.71
C LEU A 146 -17.25 5.76 13.88
N PRO A 147 -16.87 7.04 13.62
CA PRO A 147 -16.54 7.99 14.69
C PRO A 147 -17.81 8.47 15.43
N ASP A 148 -17.65 9.03 16.63
CA ASP A 148 -18.78 9.59 17.41
C ASP A 148 -19.21 11.00 16.96
N SER A 149 -18.42 11.68 16.12
CA SER A 149 -18.67 13.06 15.68
C SER A 149 -18.04 13.35 14.32
N ASP A 150 -18.41 14.48 13.72
CA ASP A 150 -17.81 14.97 12.49
C ASP A 150 -16.29 15.09 12.65
N CYS A 151 -15.55 14.55 11.68
CA CYS A 151 -14.11 14.42 11.83
C CYS A 151 -13.39 14.21 10.50
N GLU A 152 -12.07 14.33 10.54
CA GLU A 152 -11.17 14.06 9.42
C GLU A 152 -9.93 13.29 9.91
N ALA A 153 -9.43 12.39 9.08
CA ALA A 153 -8.17 11.72 9.32
C ALA A 153 -7.37 11.57 8.02
N SER A 154 -6.04 11.63 8.15
CA SER A 154 -5.05 11.35 7.11
C SER A 154 -4.10 10.28 7.61
N LEU A 155 -3.99 9.19 6.86
CA LEU A 155 -3.05 8.10 7.08
C LEU A 155 -2.16 7.96 5.85
N LEU A 156 -0.89 7.66 6.06
CA LEU A 156 0.00 7.17 5.03
C LEU A 156 -0.06 5.64 5.03
N LEU A 157 -0.51 5.07 3.92
CA LEU A 157 -0.47 3.64 3.65
C LEU A 157 0.86 3.34 2.95
N ARG A 158 1.76 2.66 3.65
CA ARG A 158 3.08 2.30 3.12
C ARG A 158 3.08 0.82 2.77
N TYR A 159 3.31 0.51 1.49
CA TYR A 159 3.37 -0.85 0.99
C TYR A 159 4.82 -1.19 0.65
N SER A 160 5.40 -2.10 1.45
CA SER A 160 6.76 -2.59 1.25
C SER A 160 6.71 -3.95 0.56
N LEU A 161 7.34 -4.08 -0.61
CA LEU A 161 7.32 -5.31 -1.41
C LEU A 161 7.96 -6.48 -0.62
N VAL A 162 7.20 -7.57 -0.47
CA VAL A 162 7.67 -8.81 0.19
C VAL A 162 7.98 -9.88 -0.86
N GLN A 163 7.14 -10.02 -1.87
CA GLN A 163 7.31 -11.02 -2.92
C GLN A 163 6.82 -10.47 -4.26
N VAL A 164 7.67 -10.54 -5.29
CA VAL A 164 7.27 -10.25 -6.68
C VAL A 164 6.53 -11.45 -7.25
N CYS A 165 5.42 -11.21 -7.96
CA CYS A 165 4.72 -12.23 -8.73
C CYS A 165 4.88 -11.94 -10.22
N GLU A 166 5.94 -12.46 -10.83
CA GLU A 166 6.22 -12.28 -12.26
C GLU A 166 5.37 -13.21 -13.12
N GLU A 167 5.09 -12.82 -14.36
CA GLU A 167 4.44 -13.73 -15.32
C GLU A 167 5.23 -15.04 -15.47
N PRO A 168 4.58 -16.21 -15.57
CA PRO A 168 3.14 -16.43 -15.72
C PRO A 168 2.36 -16.57 -14.38
N CYS A 169 2.92 -16.14 -13.26
CA CYS A 169 2.30 -16.29 -11.95
C CYS A 169 1.10 -15.35 -11.76
N THR A 170 0.13 -15.76 -10.93
CA THR A 170 -1.01 -14.93 -10.54
C THR A 170 -1.13 -14.84 -9.03
N ILE A 171 -1.53 -13.68 -8.49
CA ILE A 171 -1.75 -13.53 -7.05
C ILE A 171 -3.10 -14.15 -6.68
N ARG A 172 -3.10 -15.04 -5.68
CA ARG A 172 -4.32 -15.72 -5.19
C ARG A 172 -4.37 -15.76 -3.66
N PRO A 173 -5.57 -15.78 -3.05
CA PRO A 173 -5.69 -16.14 -1.65
C PRO A 173 -5.07 -17.53 -1.41
N ASN A 174 -4.34 -17.68 -0.31
CA ASN A 174 -3.74 -18.95 0.06
C ASN A 174 -4.86 -19.97 0.35
N PRO A 175 -4.94 -21.08 -0.40
CA PRO A 175 -5.98 -22.08 -0.21
C PRO A 175 -5.75 -22.96 1.03
N SER A 176 -4.60 -22.85 1.69
CA SER A 176 -4.27 -23.69 2.85
C SER A 176 -5.20 -23.36 4.03
N PRO A 177 -5.94 -24.35 4.56
CA PRO A 177 -6.83 -24.15 5.71
C PRO A 177 -6.05 -23.85 7.01
N GLU A 178 -4.74 -24.08 7.02
CA GLU A 178 -3.84 -23.75 8.14
C GLU A 178 -3.28 -22.33 8.04
N SER A 179 -3.47 -21.66 6.90
CA SER A 179 -3.01 -20.28 6.72
C SER A 179 -3.94 -19.30 7.41
N SER A 180 -3.37 -18.20 7.92
CA SER A 180 -4.16 -17.11 8.48
C SER A 180 -5.10 -16.54 7.39
N PRO A 181 -6.38 -16.31 7.69
CA PRO A 181 -7.29 -15.64 6.75
C PRO A 181 -6.67 -14.36 6.19
N GLY A 182 -6.75 -14.17 4.87
CA GLY A 182 -6.14 -13.01 4.20
C GLY A 182 -4.67 -13.17 3.80
N THR A 183 -4.08 -14.37 3.90
CA THR A 183 -2.75 -14.65 3.33
C THR A 183 -2.86 -14.80 1.81
N TYR A 184 -1.93 -14.21 1.05
CA TYR A 184 -1.84 -14.30 -0.41
C TYR A 184 -0.58 -15.05 -0.84
N ILE A 185 -0.61 -15.64 -2.04
CA ILE A 185 0.53 -16.33 -2.65
C ILE A 185 0.63 -15.99 -4.15
N CYS A 186 1.84 -16.06 -4.71
CA CYS A 186 2.03 -16.16 -6.15
C CYS A 186 1.80 -17.62 -6.58
N ASP A 187 0.78 -17.88 -7.40
CA ASP A 187 0.49 -19.18 -8.00
C ASP A 187 1.03 -19.21 -9.44
N CYS A 188 2.11 -19.95 -9.65
CA CYS A 188 2.81 -20.11 -10.93
C CYS A 188 2.45 -21.47 -11.54
N LYS A 189 1.87 -21.48 -12.74
CA LYS A 189 1.46 -22.71 -13.45
C LYS A 189 2.38 -23.04 -14.60
#